data_AF-A0AA41X4X7-F1
#
_entry.id   AF-A0AA41X4X7-F1
#
_cell.length_a   1.000
_cell.length_b   1.000
_cell.length_c   1.000
_cell.angle_alpha   90.00
_cell.angle_beta   90.00
_cell.angle_gamma   90.00
#
_symmetry.space_group_name_H-M   'P 1'
#
loop_
_entity.id
_entity.type
_entity.pdbx_description
1 polymer ?
#
loop_
_entity_poly.entity_id
_entity_poly.type
_entity_poly.pdbx_seq_one_letter_code
_entity_poly.pdbx_strand_id
1 'polypeptide(L)'
;QPSTHNVIVTETRGEDAQDVFLLDSTSGELRPLYTPAVAAAFSHFHWSDDGNTLYFVSNVDREMTAVFSYNLTTEKTTLIHESQFDLE
;
A
#
# COMPACT_ATOMS: atom_id res chain seq x y z
N GLN A 1 4.47 13.25 8.14
CA GLN A 1 5.18 12.61 7.02
C GLN A 1 6.65 12.53 7.43
N PRO A 2 7.28 11.34 7.44
CA PRO A 2 8.73 11.25 7.59
C PRO A 2 9.42 11.94 6.41
N SER A 3 10.74 12.03 6.41
CA SER A 3 11.56 12.77 5.43
C SER A 3 11.51 12.23 3.99
N THR A 4 10.45 11.52 3.61
CA THR A 4 10.26 10.98 2.26
C THR A 4 9.62 12.02 1.36
N HIS A 5 10.16 12.18 0.16
CA HIS A 5 9.50 12.88 -0.95
C HIS A 5 8.44 12.00 -1.62
N ASN A 6 7.92 10.99 -0.90
CA ASN A 6 7.02 10.00 -1.44
C ASN A 6 5.62 10.23 -0.89
N VAL A 7 4.66 10.33 -1.80
CA VAL A 7 3.23 10.44 -1.49
C VAL A 7 2.53 9.19 -2.02
N ILE A 8 1.68 8.58 -1.20
CA ILE A 8 0.79 7.51 -1.65
C ILE A 8 -0.42 8.14 -2.30
N VAL A 9 -0.70 7.72 -3.53
CA VAL A 9 -1.90 8.10 -4.27
C VAL A 9 -2.72 6.83 -4.49
N THR A 10 -3.99 6.87 -4.13
CA THR A 10 -4.93 5.78 -4.43
C THR A 10 -5.91 6.23 -5.49
N GLU A 11 -6.18 5.34 -6.44
CA GLU A 11 -7.22 5.51 -7.45
C GLU A 11 -8.27 4.44 -7.23
N THR A 12 -9.54 4.86 -7.11
CA THR A 12 -10.66 3.92 -7.01
C THR A 12 -11.01 3.40 -8.39
N ARG A 13 -11.05 2.08 -8.54
CA ARG A 13 -11.37 1.38 -9.79
C ARG A 13 -12.63 0.53 -9.61
N GLY A 14 -13.77 1.07 -10.03
CA GLY A 14 -15.07 0.43 -9.77
C GLY A 14 -15.54 0.72 -8.34
N GLU A 15 -16.20 -0.24 -7.70
CA GLU A 15 -16.78 -0.07 -6.36
C GLU A 15 -15.77 -0.39 -5.25
N ASP A 16 -15.11 -1.55 -5.33
CA ASP A 16 -14.32 -2.11 -4.23
C ASP A 16 -12.82 -2.29 -4.51
N ALA A 17 -12.34 -1.88 -5.69
CA ALA A 17 -10.93 -2.02 -6.06
C ALA A 17 -10.20 -0.68 -6.00
N GLN A 18 -8.94 -0.73 -5.58
CA GLN A 18 -8.03 0.39 -5.65
C GLN A 18 -6.73 0.00 -6.35
N ASP A 19 -6.24 0.92 -7.17
CA ASP A 19 -4.86 0.93 -7.61
C ASP A 19 -4.07 1.91 -6.71
N VAL A 20 -2.83 1.55 -6.38
CA VAL A 20 -1.96 2.31 -5.49
C VAL A 20 -0.72 2.74 -6.26
N PHE A 21 -0.37 4.01 -6.14
CA PHE A 21 0.76 4.62 -6.79
C PHE A 21 1.66 5.33 -5.78
N LEU A 22 2.95 5.41 -6.13
CA LEU A 22 3.95 6.20 -5.45
C LEU A 22 4.28 7.43 -6.29
N LEU A 23 3.95 8.60 -5.77
CA LEU A 23 4.34 9.88 -6.35
C LEU A 23 5.63 10.37 -5.71
N ASP A 24 6.66 10.58 -6.52
CA ASP A 24 7.83 11.38 -6.14
C ASP A 24 7.44 12.87 -6.22
N SER A 25 7.34 13.53 -5.07
CA SER A 25 6.92 14.93 -4.98
C SER A 25 7.98 15.92 -5.49
N THR A 26 9.21 15.47 -5.72
CA THR A 26 10.31 16.30 -6.24
C THR A 26 10.28 16.32 -7.76
N SER A 27 10.20 15.14 -8.39
CA SER A 27 10.20 14.99 -9.84
C SER A 27 8.80 15.05 -10.47
N GLY A 28 7.76 14.78 -9.68
CA GLY A 28 6.39 14.58 -10.16
C GLY A 28 6.15 13.21 -10.79
N GLU A 29 7.13 12.29 -10.72
CA GLU A 29 7.00 10.95 -11.30
C GLU A 29 6.00 10.11 -10.48
N LEU A 30 4.94 9.63 -11.16
CA LEU A 30 3.96 8.72 -10.59
C LEU A 30 4.25 7.29 -11.06
N ARG A 31 4.53 6.39 -10.12
CA ARG A 31 4.85 4.98 -10.40
C ARG A 31 3.79 4.05 -9.80
N PRO A 32 3.32 3.03 -10.54
CA PRO A 32 2.40 2.04 -9.97
C PRO A 32 3.11 1.22 -8.89
N LEU A 33 2.43 1.00 -7.77
CA LEU A 33 2.89 0.17 -6.66
C LEU A 33 2.06 -1.11 -6.55
N TYR A 34 0.73 -0.97 -6.61
CA TYR A 34 -0.21 -2.09 -6.67
C TYR A 34 -1.28 -1.81 -7.71
N THR A 35 -1.38 -2.68 -8.72
CA THR A 35 -2.44 -2.68 -9.73
C THR A 35 -3.01 -4.11 -9.83
N PRO A 36 -3.71 -4.57 -8.79
CA PRO A 36 -4.08 -5.98 -8.67
C PRO A 36 -5.13 -6.36 -9.73
N ALA A 37 -4.96 -7.55 -10.33
CA ALA A 37 -5.90 -8.06 -11.33
C ALA A 37 -7.27 -8.38 -10.73
N VAL A 38 -7.28 -8.87 -9.48
CA VAL A 38 -8.47 -9.09 -8.67
C VAL A 38 -8.73 -7.84 -7.82
N ALA A 39 -9.99 -7.48 -7.60
CA ALA A 39 -10.34 -6.32 -6.78
C ALA A 39 -9.78 -6.47 -5.36
N ALA A 40 -9.12 -5.43 -4.88
CA ALA A 40 -8.60 -5.34 -3.52
C ALA A 40 -8.70 -3.91 -3.01
N ALA A 41 -9.01 -3.78 -1.73
CA ALA A 41 -9.01 -2.52 -1.00
C ALA A 41 -7.66 -2.30 -0.31
N PHE A 42 -7.30 -1.03 -0.12
CA PHE A 42 -6.10 -0.57 0.55
C PHE A 42 -6.42 0.60 1.47
N SER A 43 -5.98 0.52 2.72
CA SER A 43 -6.27 1.50 3.74
C SER A 43 -5.15 1.61 4.77
N HIS A 44 -5.27 2.56 5.70
CA HIS A 44 -4.38 2.73 6.87
C HIS A 44 -2.88 2.80 6.54
N PHE A 45 -2.52 3.53 5.48
CA PHE A 45 -1.12 3.74 5.09
C PHE A 45 -0.32 4.46 6.18
N HIS A 46 0.81 3.88 6.58
CA HIS A 46 1.73 4.48 7.54
C HIS A 46 3.18 4.22 7.14
N TRP A 47 4.00 5.26 7.14
CA TRP A 47 5.43 5.14 6.83
C TRP A 47 6.23 4.88 8.11
N SER A 48 7.29 4.07 8.03
CA SER A 48 8.33 4.03 9.06
C SER A 48 9.04 5.38 9.16
N ASP A 49 9.65 5.67 10.30
CA ASP A 49 10.34 6.94 10.56
C ASP A 49 11.47 7.23 9.56
N ASP A 50 12.16 6.17 9.10
CA ASP A 50 13.20 6.23 8.08
C ASP A 50 12.67 6.36 6.65
N GLY A 51 11.35 6.22 6.46
CA GLY A 51 10.70 6.32 5.17
C GLY A 51 10.89 5.13 4.22
N ASN A 52 11.55 4.07 4.66
CA ASN A 52 11.89 2.93 3.80
C ASN A 52 10.83 1.83 3.80
N THR A 53 9.93 1.83 4.79
CA THR A 53 8.87 0.83 4.94
C THR A 53 7.51 1.50 4.96
N LEU A 54 6.61 1.05 4.09
CA LEU A 54 5.20 1.39 4.09
C LEU A 54 4.41 0.27 4.74
N TYR A 55 3.66 0.56 5.79
CA TYR A 55 2.66 -0.33 6.37
C TYR A 55 1.29 0.03 5.85
N PHE A 56 0.43 -0.96 5.62
CA PHE A 56 -0.93 -0.75 5.15
C PHE A 56 -1.81 -1.96 5.45
N VAL A 57 -3.11 -1.75 5.39
CA VAL A 57 -4.13 -2.79 5.46
C VAL A 57 -4.65 -3.06 4.06
N SER A 58 -4.78 -4.33 3.70
CA SER A 58 -5.35 -4.72 2.39
C SER A 58 -5.85 -6.16 2.41
N ASN A 59 -6.75 -6.50 1.48
CA ASN A 59 -7.08 -7.88 1.13
C ASN A 59 -6.42 -8.32 -0.20
N VAL A 60 -5.32 -7.67 -0.62
CA VAL A 60 -4.60 -8.08 -1.84
C VAL A 60 -4.18 -9.56 -1.77
N ASP A 61 -4.59 -10.31 -2.79
CA ASP A 61 -4.39 -11.76 -2.91
C ASP A 61 -5.01 -12.61 -1.77
N ARG A 62 -6.08 -12.12 -1.12
CA ARG A 62 -6.81 -12.83 -0.06
C ARG A 62 -8.26 -12.35 0.11
N GLU A 63 -9.03 -13.10 0.89
CA GLU A 63 -10.43 -12.74 1.17
C GLU A 63 -10.53 -11.68 2.28
N MET A 64 -9.88 -11.91 3.42
CA MET A 64 -9.89 -11.02 4.58
C MET A 64 -8.76 -9.99 4.48
N THR A 65 -9.01 -8.77 4.95
CA THR A 65 -7.96 -7.77 5.11
C THR A 65 -6.92 -8.18 6.15
N ALA A 66 -5.69 -7.73 5.93
CA ALA A 66 -4.54 -8.05 6.76
C ALA A 66 -3.53 -6.90 6.78
N VAL A 67 -2.63 -6.91 7.76
CA VAL A 67 -1.55 -5.90 7.85
C VAL A 67 -0.35 -6.36 7.05
N PHE A 68 0.12 -5.50 6.17
CA PHE A 68 1.30 -5.71 5.34
C PHE A 68 2.37 -4.67 5.64
N SER A 69 3.60 -5.00 5.27
CA SER A 69 4.68 -4.04 5.07
C SER A 69 5.23 -4.16 3.65
N TYR A 70 5.61 -3.04 3.06
CA TYR A 70 6.32 -2.95 1.80
C TYR A 70 7.63 -2.20 2.00
N ASN A 71 8.75 -2.82 1.64
CA ASN A 71 10.07 -2.22 1.75
C ASN A 71 10.50 -1.63 0.40
N LEU A 72 10.76 -0.32 0.33
CA LEU A 72 11.07 0.38 -0.91
C LEU A 72 12.40 -0.03 -1.52
N THR A 73 13.40 -0.32 -0.68
CA THR A 73 14.73 -0.69 -1.17
C THR A 73 14.73 -2.07 -1.83
N THR A 74 14.00 -3.02 -1.25
CA THR A 74 13.96 -4.41 -1.72
C THR A 74 12.74 -4.73 -2.59
N GLU A 75 11.83 -3.76 -2.73
CA GLU A 75 10.53 -3.88 -3.40
C GLU A 75 9.70 -5.09 -2.93
N LYS A 76 9.86 -5.47 -1.65
CA LYS A 76 9.24 -6.66 -1.10
C LYS A 76 8.04 -6.32 -0.22
N THR A 77 6.90 -6.94 -0.53
CA THR A 77 5.72 -6.99 0.35
C THR A 77 5.82 -8.18 1.31
N THR A 78 5.53 -7.97 2.59
CA THR A 78 5.51 -8.99 3.64
C THR A 78 4.20 -8.92 4.41
N LEU A 79 3.55 -10.06 4.61
CA LEU A 79 2.43 -10.18 5.54
C LEU A 79 2.93 -10.07 6.98
N ILE A 80 2.42 -9.12 7.74
CA ILE A 80 2.82 -8.86 9.12
C ILE A 80 1.85 -9.52 10.11
N HIS A 81 0.55 -9.40 9.85
CA HIS A 81 -0.47 -9.97 10.70
C HIS A 81 -1.73 -10.31 9.91
N GLU A 82 -2.36 -11.43 10.24
CA GLU A 82 -3.62 -11.88 9.65
C GLU A 82 -4.60 -12.37 10.71
N SER A 83 -5.87 -12.39 10.32
CA SER A 83 -7.00 -12.78 11.15
C SER A 83 -8.03 -13.54 10.29
N GLN A 84 -8.97 -14.21 10.96
CA GLN A 84 -10.16 -14.78 10.30
C GLN A 84 -11.24 -13.74 10.01
N PHE A 85 -11.01 -12.49 10.42
CA PHE A 85 -11.89 -11.34 10.22
C PHE A 85 -11.08 -10.21 9.58
N ASP A 86 -11.78 -9.25 9.00
CA ASP A 86 -11.17 -8.02 8.54
C ASP A 86 -10.45 -7.28 9.67
N LEU A 87 -9.29 -6.72 9.31
CA LEU A 87 -8.55 -5.76 10.12
C LEU A 87 -8.80 -4.36 9.55
N GLU A 88 -9.14 -3.41 10.40
CA GLU A 88 -9.32 -1.99 10.08
C GLU A 88 -8.41 -1.14 10.98
#